data_AF-A0A9E2ANB0-F1
#
_entry.id   AF-A0A9E2ANB0-F1
#
_cell.length_a   1.000
_cell.length_b   1.000
_cell.length_c   1.000
_cell.angle_alpha   90.00
_cell.angle_beta   90.00
_cell.angle_gamma   90.00
#
_symmetry.space_group_name_H-M   'P 1'
#
loop_
_entity.id
_entity.type
_entity.pdbx_description
1 polymer ?
#
loop_
_entity_poly.entity_id
_entity_poly.type
_entity_poly.pdbx_seq_one_letter_code
_entity_poly.pdbx_strand_id
1 'polypeptide(L)'
;MKSKQADLAGPGISTYDEVSKILPENYSPVLPPLSRMKALYMVKDYIEKGLAEKLNLQMVQVPLIVRKDSGVNDYLDRDGSRTPVEFPAGL
;
A
#
# COMPACT_ATOMS: atom_id res chain seq x y z
N MET A 1 15.63 12.06 18.31
CA MET A 1 14.72 11.71 17.19
C MET A 1 15.46 10.75 16.29
N LYS A 2 15.10 9.46 16.27
CA LYS A 2 15.70 8.51 15.32
C LYS A 2 15.30 8.97 13.91
N SER A 3 16.27 9.13 13.01
CA SER A 3 15.97 9.53 11.63
C SER A 3 15.05 8.48 11.00
N LYS A 4 14.08 8.92 10.19
CA LYS A 4 13.15 8.04 9.47
C LYS A 4 13.84 7.17 8.40
N GLN A 5 15.17 7.04 8.42
CA GLN A 5 15.95 6.19 7.51
C GLN A 5 15.78 4.70 7.81
N ALA A 6 15.36 4.33 9.03
CA ALA A 6 15.21 2.93 9.44
C ALA A 6 13.86 2.29 9.09
N ASP A 7 12.88 3.07 8.60
CA ASP A 7 11.46 2.63 8.48
C ASP A 7 10.97 2.45 7.03
N LEU A 8 11.85 2.57 6.04
CA LEU A 8 11.43 2.71 4.64
C LEU A 8 11.56 1.45 3.79
N ALA A 9 12.07 0.37 4.35
CA ALA A 9 11.69 -0.97 3.92
C ALA A 9 10.73 -1.51 4.97
N GLY A 10 9.46 -1.68 4.58
CA GLY A 10 8.47 -2.20 5.52
C GLY A 10 8.96 -3.52 6.14
N PRO A 11 8.57 -3.83 7.39
CA PRO A 11 8.99 -5.06 8.07
C PRO A 11 8.70 -6.28 7.19
N GLY A 12 9.78 -6.97 6.79
CA GLY A 12 9.77 -8.19 5.97
C GLY A 12 10.20 -8.03 4.50
N ILE A 13 10.60 -6.84 4.02
CA ILE A 13 10.93 -6.57 2.59
C ILE A 13 12.45 -6.56 2.28
N SER A 14 13.34 -6.68 3.28
CA SER A 14 14.82 -6.54 3.20
C SER A 14 15.34 -5.10 3.43
N THR A 15 16.64 -4.84 3.31
CA THR A 15 17.24 -3.48 3.46
C THR A 15 17.41 -2.79 2.10
N TYR A 16 17.64 -1.47 2.07
CA TYR A 16 17.90 -0.74 0.81
C TYR A 16 19.08 -1.31 0.00
N ASP A 17 20.17 -1.64 0.68
CA ASP A 17 21.37 -2.18 0.03
C ASP A 17 21.08 -3.56 -0.59
N GLU A 18 20.26 -4.37 0.07
CA GLU A 18 19.86 -5.68 -0.44
C GLU A 18 18.85 -5.56 -1.60
N VAL A 19 17.87 -4.64 -1.49
CA VAL A 19 16.92 -4.37 -2.58
C VAL A 19 17.65 -3.82 -3.81
N SER A 20 18.61 -2.92 -3.63
CA SER A 20 19.36 -2.34 -4.73
C SER A 20 20.10 -3.40 -5.57
N LYS A 21 20.55 -4.50 -4.95
CA LYS A 21 21.25 -5.60 -5.66
C LYS A 21 20.35 -6.39 -6.60
N ILE A 22 19.03 -6.36 -6.40
CA ILE A 22 18.07 -7.14 -7.19
C ILE A 22 17.25 -6.27 -8.15
N LEU A 23 17.39 -4.95 -8.09
CA LEU A 23 16.70 -4.06 -9.00
C LEU A 23 17.31 -4.13 -10.41
N PRO A 24 16.48 -4.09 -11.47
CA PRO A 24 16.97 -4.03 -12.84
C PRO A 24 17.69 -2.71 -13.11
N GLU A 25 18.94 -2.80 -13.58
CA GLU A 25 19.82 -1.63 -13.81
C GLU A 25 19.33 -0.67 -14.91
N ASN A 26 18.47 -1.15 -15.82
CA ASN A 26 18.04 -0.41 -17.02
C ASN A 26 16.51 -0.39 -17.18
N TYR A 27 15.78 -0.29 -16.08
CA TYR A 27 14.32 -0.16 -16.16
C TYR A 27 13.91 1.14 -16.84
N SER A 28 13.24 1.01 -17.98
CA SER A 28 12.55 2.13 -18.63
C SER A 28 11.05 1.81 -18.70
N PRO A 29 10.17 2.74 -18.28
CA PRO A 29 8.75 2.52 -18.40
C PRO A 29 8.34 2.44 -19.87
N VAL A 30 7.63 1.36 -20.23
CA VAL A 30 7.15 1.13 -21.59
C VAL A 30 6.21 2.23 -22.09
N LEU A 31 5.41 2.81 -21.18
CA LEU A 31 4.42 3.83 -21.50
C LEU A 31 4.79 5.20 -20.90
N PRO A 32 4.52 6.31 -21.63
CA PRO A 32 4.60 7.66 -21.09
C PRO A 32 3.70 7.84 -19.86
N PRO A 33 3.98 8.81 -18.97
CA PRO A 33 3.33 8.92 -17.67
C PRO A 33 1.79 8.87 -17.71
N LEU A 34 1.16 9.67 -18.58
CA LEU A 34 -0.30 9.71 -18.68
C LEU A 34 -0.90 8.39 -19.17
N SER A 35 -0.33 7.80 -20.23
CA SER A 35 -0.78 6.52 -20.78
C SER A 35 -0.59 5.37 -19.79
N ARG A 36 0.51 5.40 -19.04
CA ARG A 36 0.79 4.42 -17.97
C ARG A 36 -0.25 4.48 -16.87
N MET A 37 -0.64 5.68 -16.43
CA MET A 37 -1.69 5.82 -15.42
C MET A 37 -3.03 5.33 -15.94
N LYS A 38 -3.41 5.67 -17.18
CA LYS A 38 -4.64 5.14 -17.81
C LYS A 38 -4.65 3.61 -17.84
N ALA A 39 -3.54 2.99 -18.22
CA ALA A 39 -3.40 1.53 -18.22
C ALA A 39 -3.50 0.95 -16.81
N LEU A 40 -2.86 1.57 -15.80
CA LEU A 40 -2.96 1.14 -14.41
C LEU A 40 -4.40 1.15 -13.90
N TYR A 41 -5.15 2.22 -14.15
CA TYR A 41 -6.56 2.31 -13.76
C TYR A 41 -7.42 1.28 -14.48
N MET A 42 -7.18 1.07 -15.77
CA MET A 42 -7.90 0.05 -16.55
C MET A 42 -7.70 -1.35 -15.97
N VAL A 43 -6.47 -1.71 -15.59
CA VAL A 43 -6.18 -3.02 -14.97
C VAL A 43 -6.86 -3.16 -13.60
N LYS A 44 -6.80 -2.11 -12.77
CA LYS A 44 -7.45 -2.10 -11.44
C LYS A 44 -8.97 -2.29 -11.56
N ASP A 45 -9.60 -1.49 -12.42
CA ASP A 45 -11.04 -1.54 -12.67
C ASP A 45 -11.49 -2.92 -13.18
N TYR A 46 -10.72 -3.51 -14.11
CA TYR A 46 -11.00 -4.86 -14.62
C TYR A 46 -10.99 -5.91 -13.50
N ILE A 47 -9.99 -5.88 -12.63
CA ILE A 47 -9.87 -6.83 -11.51
C ILE A 47 -11.00 -6.61 -10.49
N GLU A 48 -11.25 -5.38 -10.08
CA GLU A 48 -12.25 -5.03 -9.07
C GLU A 48 -13.66 -5.43 -9.52
N LYS A 49 -14.06 -5.08 -10.75
CA LYS A 49 -15.36 -5.44 -11.32
C LYS A 49 -15.49 -6.95 -11.54
N GLY A 50 -14.45 -7.59 -12.06
CA GLY A 50 -14.45 -9.03 -12.28
C GLY A 50 -14.60 -9.81 -10.97
N LEU A 51 -13.87 -9.41 -9.93
CA LEU A 51 -13.98 -10.03 -8.60
C LEU A 51 -15.39 -9.84 -8.01
N ALA A 52 -15.94 -8.63 -8.12
CA ALA A 52 -17.27 -8.31 -7.62
C ALA A 52 -18.36 -9.16 -8.30
N GLU A 53 -18.31 -9.29 -9.63
CA GLU A 53 -19.25 -10.12 -10.39
C GLU A 53 -19.14 -11.60 -10.00
N LYS A 54 -17.93 -12.16 -9.95
CA LYS A 54 -17.75 -13.60 -9.72
C LYS A 54 -18.05 -14.04 -8.29
N LEU A 55 -17.90 -13.16 -7.31
CA LEU A 55 -18.13 -13.46 -5.91
C LEU A 55 -19.44 -12.86 -5.37
N ASN A 56 -20.26 -12.25 -6.22
CA ASN A 56 -21.49 -11.55 -5.84
C ASN A 56 -21.25 -10.51 -4.72
N LEU A 57 -20.24 -9.66 -4.93
CA LEU A 57 -19.86 -8.59 -4.00
C LEU A 57 -20.33 -7.23 -4.52
N GLN A 58 -20.63 -6.33 -3.59
CA GLN A 58 -20.90 -4.92 -3.86
C GLN A 58 -19.70 -4.07 -3.44
N MET A 59 -19.19 -3.23 -4.35
CA MET A 59 -18.15 -2.27 -3.99
C MET A 59 -18.70 -1.19 -3.07
N VAL A 60 -17.96 -0.89 -1.99
CA VAL A 60 -18.30 0.12 -0.98
C VAL A 60 -17.09 1.00 -0.68
N GLN A 61 -17.33 2.24 -0.24
CA GLN A 61 -16.26 3.13 0.22
C GLN A 61 -15.79 2.73 1.61
N VAL A 62 -14.47 2.77 1.86
CA VAL A 62 -13.86 2.40 3.14
C VAL A 62 -13.23 3.62 3.82
N PRO A 63 -13.24 3.70 5.16
CA PRO A 63 -12.61 4.81 5.87
C PRO A 63 -11.08 4.71 5.77
N LEU A 64 -10.43 5.83 5.45
CA LEU A 64 -8.96 5.93 5.48
C LEU A 64 -8.43 6.17 6.90
N ILE A 65 -9.23 6.83 7.75
CA ILE A 65 -8.87 7.23 9.10
C ILE A 65 -9.91 6.65 10.04
N VAL A 66 -9.44 5.98 11.09
CA VAL A 66 -10.30 5.39 12.11
C VAL A 66 -9.81 5.79 13.49
N ARG A 67 -10.71 5.83 14.48
CA ARG A 67 -10.29 6.04 15.87
C ARG A 67 -9.50 4.83 16.35
N LYS A 68 -8.49 5.07 17.20
CA LYS A 68 -7.66 4.02 17.80
C LYS A 68 -8.46 2.98 18.57
N ASP A 69 -9.55 3.40 19.21
CA ASP A 69 -10.45 2.55 20.00
C ASP A 69 -11.61 1.93 19.19
N SER A 70 -11.68 2.15 17.87
CA SER A 70 -12.80 1.68 17.04
C SER A 70 -12.83 0.16 16.83
N GLY A 71 -11.70 -0.53 17.01
CA GLY A 71 -11.56 -1.94 16.66
C GLY A 71 -11.55 -2.24 15.16
N VAL A 72 -11.59 -1.22 14.28
CA VAL A 72 -11.63 -1.38 12.81
C VAL A 72 -10.24 -1.53 12.21
N ASN A 73 -9.21 -0.94 12.83
CA ASN A 73 -7.85 -1.00 12.31
C ASN A 73 -7.23 -2.39 12.52
N ASP A 74 -6.76 -3.03 11.45
CA ASP A 74 -5.94 -4.22 11.55
C ASP A 74 -4.49 -3.81 11.88
N TYR A 75 -4.04 -4.16 13.08
CA TYR A 75 -2.71 -3.77 13.56
C TYR A 75 -1.60 -4.55 12.85
N LEU A 76 -1.90 -5.73 12.28
CA LEU A 76 -0.95 -6.62 11.61
C LEU A 76 0.35 -6.90 12.39
N ASP A 77 0.37 -6.59 13.70
CA ASP A 77 1.55 -6.62 14.53
C ASP A 77 1.73 -8.03 15.09
N ARG A 78 2.64 -8.79 14.49
CA ARG A 78 2.94 -10.18 14.89
C ARG A 78 4.16 -10.28 15.78
N ASP A 79 5.05 -9.29 15.74
CA ASP A 79 6.40 -9.31 16.32
C ASP A 79 6.84 -7.97 16.93
N GLY A 80 5.94 -6.98 17.02
CA GLY A 80 6.21 -5.63 17.53
C GLY A 80 6.76 -4.67 16.48
N SER A 81 6.87 -5.06 15.22
CA SER A 81 7.53 -4.28 14.16
C SER A 81 6.62 -3.28 13.45
N ARG A 82 5.30 -3.34 13.67
CA ARG A 82 4.32 -2.52 12.93
C ARG A 82 3.53 -1.65 13.89
N THR A 83 3.51 -0.35 13.63
CA THR A 83 2.72 0.61 14.41
C THR A 83 1.81 1.43 13.49
N PRO A 84 0.55 1.69 13.90
CA PRO A 84 -0.32 2.58 13.14
C PRO A 84 0.28 3.98 13.00
N VAL A 85 -0.04 4.67 11.90
CA VAL A 85 0.31 6.08 11.74
C VAL A 85 -0.66 6.92 12.58
N GLU A 86 -0.16 7.56 13.64
CA GLU A 86 -0.95 8.43 14.52
C GLU A 86 -0.77 9.92 14.15
N PHE A 87 -1.86 10.69 14.17
CA PHE A 87 -1.85 12.14 13.94
C PHE A 87 -3.05 12.82 14.61
N PRO A 88 -2.94 14.12 14.98
CA PRO A 88 -4.08 14.89 15.46
C PRO A 88 -5.10 15.08 14.33
N ALA A 89 -6.29 14.53 14.49
CA ALA A 89 -7.34 14.58 13.46
C ALA A 89 -8.44 15.62 13.75
N GLY A 90 -8.38 16.31 14.91
CA GLY A 90 -9.42 17.27 15.33
C GLY A 90 -10.81 16.66 15.52
N LEU A 91 -10.87 15.34 15.70
CA LEU A 91 -12.08 14.54 15.95
C LEU A 91 -12.27 14.30 17.45
#